data_AF-A0A6N9FIN6-F1
#
_entry.id   AF-A0A6N9FIN6-F1
#
_cell.length_a   1.000
_cell.length_b   1.000
_cell.length_c   1.000
_cell.angle_alpha   90.00
_cell.angle_beta   90.00
_cell.angle_gamma   90.00
#
_symmetry.space_group_name_H-M   'P 1'
#
loop_
_entity.id
_entity.type
_entity.pdbx_description
1 polymer ?
#
loop_
_entity_poly.entity_id
_entity_poly.type
_entity_poly.pdbx_seq_one_letter_code
_entity_poly.pdbx_strand_id
1 'polypeptide(L)'
;MSLVFAGVCSHAPGITGRYERADKAKREGFYAEMHAMRQRLEAARPDALIVVAAEHFANFFMNNMPAYCLGMADDYEGPVEDEEWLGIRKTGIPGAADLAQRLIGVVLEDVDVSYAQEWKFDHGVMVPLNFLTPRYDLPVIPANINCQGPPLTPLKRAWQFGESLRRACDEQPERIALIGTGGLSHWPCTPDSGKINEAWDREFLDRWVRDDYSGMTSYSDSETYRDAGQGGFEIRTFVCVAGATAGSPREVLFYEPIPIFAVGCTVGVVQL
;
A
#
# COMPACT_ATOMS: atom_id res chain seq x y z
N MET A 1 -3.27 14.80 17.33
CA MET A 1 -2.64 13.86 16.39
C MET A 1 -3.45 13.93 15.11
N SER A 2 -2.79 14.29 14.02
CA SER A 2 -3.40 14.47 12.70
C SER A 2 -3.43 13.17 11.91
N LEU A 3 -2.48 12.26 12.11
CA LEU A 3 -2.61 10.89 11.64
C LEU A 3 -3.67 10.16 12.49
N VAL A 4 -4.87 9.97 11.93
CA VAL A 4 -6.05 9.44 12.65
C VAL A 4 -6.37 7.99 12.33
N PHE A 5 -5.78 7.44 11.26
CA PHE A 5 -5.96 6.05 10.89
C PHE A 5 -4.74 5.54 10.12
N ALA A 6 -4.34 4.30 10.37
CA ALA A 6 -3.34 3.64 9.55
C ALA A 6 -3.61 2.14 9.41
N GLY A 7 -3.21 1.57 8.28
CA GLY A 7 -3.34 0.13 8.04
C GLY A 7 -2.58 -0.34 6.80
N VAL A 8 -2.68 -1.64 6.55
CA VAL A 8 -2.05 -2.33 5.42
C VAL A 8 -3.04 -3.28 4.76
N CYS A 9 -3.02 -3.39 3.43
CA CYS A 9 -3.86 -4.36 2.72
C CYS A 9 -3.27 -4.80 1.37
N SER A 10 -3.59 -6.01 0.93
CA SER A 10 -3.18 -6.49 -0.40
C SER A 10 -3.95 -5.78 -1.53
N HIS A 11 -3.28 -5.55 -2.66
CA HIS A 11 -3.85 -4.86 -3.83
C HIS A 11 -3.81 -5.66 -5.14
N ALA A 12 -3.50 -6.97 -5.10
CA ALA A 12 -3.34 -7.76 -6.31
C ALA A 12 -4.58 -7.66 -7.23
N PRO A 13 -4.42 -7.52 -8.56
CA PRO A 13 -5.53 -7.25 -9.47
C PRO A 13 -6.51 -8.42 -9.55
N GLY A 14 -6.06 -9.63 -9.20
CA GLY A 14 -6.92 -10.81 -9.11
C GLY A 14 -8.02 -10.68 -8.04
N ILE A 15 -7.80 -9.84 -7.01
CA ILE A 15 -8.77 -9.60 -5.93
C ILE A 15 -10.12 -9.18 -6.49
N THR A 16 -10.13 -8.28 -7.47
CA THR A 16 -11.36 -7.80 -8.12
C THR A 16 -11.57 -8.43 -9.50
N GLY A 17 -10.51 -8.69 -10.27
CA GLY A 17 -10.63 -9.20 -11.64
C GLY A 17 -10.88 -10.72 -11.75
N ARG A 18 -10.61 -11.50 -10.69
CA ARG A 18 -10.76 -12.97 -10.67
C ARG A 18 -11.58 -13.47 -9.50
N TYR A 19 -12.36 -12.60 -8.87
CA TYR A 19 -13.11 -12.87 -7.64
C TYR A 19 -14.04 -14.09 -7.70
N GLU A 20 -14.66 -14.37 -8.84
CA GLU A 20 -15.56 -15.53 -9.00
C GLU A 20 -14.83 -16.88 -8.98
N ARG A 21 -13.52 -16.86 -9.30
CA ARG A 21 -12.69 -18.07 -9.40
C ARG A 21 -12.05 -18.46 -8.07
N ALA A 22 -12.01 -17.55 -7.10
CA ALA A 22 -11.40 -17.79 -5.79
C ALA A 22 -12.29 -18.69 -4.93
N ASP A 23 -11.68 -19.39 -3.96
CA ASP A 23 -12.45 -20.09 -2.94
C ASP A 23 -13.39 -19.11 -2.24
N LYS A 24 -14.68 -19.46 -2.22
CA LYS A 24 -15.74 -18.56 -1.77
C LYS A 24 -15.56 -18.14 -0.31
N ALA A 25 -15.21 -19.08 0.57
CA ALA A 25 -15.08 -18.80 2.00
C ALA A 25 -13.87 -17.89 2.27
N LYS A 26 -12.72 -18.17 1.63
CA LYS A 26 -11.53 -17.31 1.74
C LYS A 26 -11.77 -15.90 1.22
N ARG A 27 -12.40 -15.79 0.04
CA ARG A 27 -12.75 -14.50 -0.57
C ARG A 27 -13.71 -13.69 0.32
N GLU A 28 -14.78 -14.32 0.80
CA GLU A 28 -15.77 -13.64 1.64
C GLU A 28 -15.18 -13.22 2.97
N GLY A 29 -14.29 -14.02 3.57
CA GLY A 29 -13.52 -13.63 4.75
C GLY A 29 -12.62 -12.41 4.49
N PHE A 30 -11.86 -12.42 3.40
CA PHE A 30 -11.00 -11.28 3.03
C PHE A 30 -11.82 -10.00 2.81
N TYR A 31 -12.92 -10.08 2.06
CA TYR A 31 -13.78 -8.92 1.79
C TYR A 31 -14.45 -8.40 3.05
N ALA A 32 -14.88 -9.28 3.95
CA ALA A 32 -15.45 -8.87 5.24
C ALA A 32 -14.46 -8.00 6.03
N GLU A 33 -13.17 -8.39 6.09
CA GLU A 33 -12.17 -7.61 6.81
C GLU A 33 -11.74 -6.33 6.07
N MET A 34 -11.74 -6.32 4.73
CA MET A 34 -11.61 -5.06 3.96
C MET A 34 -12.76 -4.08 4.28
N HIS A 35 -13.99 -4.58 4.42
CA HIS A 35 -15.14 -3.78 4.82
C HIS A 35 -15.07 -3.33 6.29
N ALA A 36 -14.55 -4.17 7.19
CA ALA A 36 -14.31 -3.78 8.59
C ALA A 36 -13.24 -2.66 8.67
N MET A 37 -12.16 -2.77 7.88
CA MET A 37 -11.14 -1.74 7.76
C MET A 37 -11.72 -0.43 7.23
N ARG A 38 -12.59 -0.49 6.20
CA ARG A 38 -13.36 0.68 5.73
C ARG A 38 -14.17 1.33 6.84
N GLN A 39 -14.91 0.55 7.64
CA GLN A 39 -15.71 1.11 8.74
C GLN A 39 -14.84 1.84 9.76
N ARG A 40 -13.66 1.30 10.08
CA ARG A 40 -12.69 1.97 10.98
C ARG A 40 -12.14 3.26 10.34
N LEU A 41 -11.81 3.25 9.05
CA LEU A 41 -11.39 4.43 8.30
C LEU A 41 -12.48 5.52 8.30
N GLU A 42 -13.73 5.18 7.98
CA GLU A 42 -14.87 6.11 7.97
C GLU A 42 -15.15 6.67 9.37
N ALA A 43 -15.03 5.85 10.42
CA ALA A 43 -15.18 6.29 11.81
C ALA A 43 -14.08 7.28 12.23
N ALA A 44 -12.86 7.10 11.72
CA ALA A 44 -11.79 8.07 11.88
C ALA A 44 -12.05 9.35 11.07
N ARG A 45 -12.94 9.34 10.07
CA ARG A 45 -13.37 10.46 9.19
C ARG A 45 -12.23 11.34 8.63
N PRO A 46 -11.15 10.77 8.09
CA PRO A 46 -10.05 11.55 7.55
C PRO A 46 -10.53 12.58 6.50
N ASP A 47 -9.82 13.70 6.43
CA ASP A 47 -9.96 14.72 5.40
C ASP A 47 -9.17 14.34 4.13
N ALA A 48 -8.11 13.53 4.27
CA ALA A 48 -7.35 12.97 3.17
C ALA A 48 -6.77 11.59 3.49
N LEU A 49 -6.54 10.78 2.46
CA LEU A 49 -5.94 9.45 2.54
C LEU A 49 -4.63 9.41 1.76
N ILE A 50 -3.52 9.14 2.45
CA ILE A 50 -2.25 8.79 1.82
C ILE A 50 -2.28 7.29 1.47
N VAL A 51 -2.04 6.95 0.21
CA VAL A 51 -1.93 5.56 -0.25
C VAL A 51 -0.49 5.28 -0.67
N VAL A 52 0.23 4.54 0.16
CA VAL A 52 1.59 4.06 -0.14
C VAL A 52 1.49 2.75 -0.93
N ALA A 53 1.90 2.77 -2.18
CA ALA A 53 1.82 1.64 -3.09
C ALA A 53 3.14 1.43 -3.85
N ALA A 54 3.32 0.23 -4.39
CA ALA A 54 4.20 0.04 -5.53
C ALA A 54 3.43 0.40 -6.80
N GLU A 55 4.06 1.17 -7.68
CA GLU A 55 3.50 1.51 -8.98
C GLU A 55 3.88 0.44 -10.02
N HIS A 56 2.94 0.02 -10.88
CA HIS A 56 3.10 -1.14 -11.76
C HIS A 56 3.37 -0.78 -13.23
N PHE A 57 4.28 0.17 -13.48
CA PHE A 57 4.65 0.63 -14.83
C PHE A 57 3.50 1.26 -15.61
N ALA A 58 2.59 1.94 -14.93
CA ALA A 58 1.58 2.79 -15.55
C ALA A 58 2.09 4.23 -15.77
N ASN A 59 2.98 4.71 -14.89
CA ASN A 59 3.48 6.08 -14.83
C ASN A 59 5.00 6.12 -14.74
N PHE A 60 5.62 5.21 -13.98
CA PHE A 60 7.07 5.19 -13.77
C PHE A 60 7.67 3.96 -14.45
N PHE A 61 8.66 4.18 -15.32
CA PHE A 61 9.27 3.14 -16.13
C PHE A 61 10.77 3.04 -15.87
N MET A 62 11.43 2.03 -16.45
CA MET A 62 12.87 1.79 -16.24
C MET A 62 13.77 2.92 -16.75
N ASN A 63 13.27 3.83 -17.58
CA ASN A 63 13.99 5.04 -17.98
C ASN A 63 14.01 6.12 -16.89
N ASN A 64 13.05 6.10 -15.94
CA ASN A 64 13.03 6.96 -14.76
C ASN A 64 12.08 6.39 -13.68
N MET A 65 12.60 5.53 -12.80
CA MET A 65 11.88 4.97 -11.66
C MET A 65 12.33 5.68 -10.38
N PRO A 66 11.50 6.53 -9.75
CA PRO A 66 11.89 7.20 -8.52
C PRO A 66 11.90 6.22 -7.34
N ALA A 67 12.86 6.36 -6.44
CA ALA A 67 12.88 5.61 -5.17
C ALA A 67 11.59 5.84 -4.38
N TYR A 68 11.16 7.11 -4.31
CA TYR A 68 9.92 7.57 -3.72
C TYR A 68 9.30 8.68 -4.59
N CYS A 69 7.98 8.67 -4.74
CA CYS A 69 7.23 9.74 -5.40
C CYS A 69 5.96 10.06 -4.64
N LEU A 70 5.60 11.34 -4.51
CA LEU A 70 4.33 11.78 -3.95
C LEU A 70 3.51 12.53 -4.99
N GLY A 71 2.23 12.20 -5.13
CA GLY A 71 1.31 12.94 -5.98
C GLY A 71 0.84 14.24 -5.33
N MET A 72 0.74 15.31 -6.11
CA MET A 72 0.26 16.63 -5.68
C MET A 72 -0.68 17.26 -6.75
N ALA A 73 -1.60 16.47 -7.30
CA ALA A 73 -2.65 16.93 -8.19
C ALA A 73 -3.96 17.22 -7.44
N ASP A 74 -4.85 18.01 -8.05
CA ASP A 74 -6.21 18.27 -7.57
C ASP A 74 -7.18 17.13 -7.88
N ASP A 75 -6.88 16.33 -8.88
CA ASP A 75 -7.65 15.17 -9.30
C ASP A 75 -6.74 14.10 -9.94
N TYR A 76 -7.22 12.87 -9.87
CA TYR A 76 -6.61 11.70 -10.48
C TYR A 76 -7.67 10.88 -11.22
N GLU A 77 -7.22 9.99 -12.10
CA GLU A 77 -8.08 9.06 -12.83
C GLU A 77 -7.49 7.66 -12.76
N GLY A 78 -8.34 6.64 -12.59
CA GLY A 78 -7.97 5.24 -12.71
C GLY A 78 -9.20 4.32 -12.73
N PRO A 79 -9.04 3.01 -12.97
CA PRO A 79 -7.77 2.34 -13.24
C PRO A 79 -7.20 2.65 -14.64
N VAL A 80 -5.88 2.51 -14.81
CA VAL A 80 -5.27 2.50 -16.15
C VAL A 80 -5.61 1.22 -16.91
N GLU A 81 -5.80 0.12 -16.17
CA GLU A 81 -6.13 -1.18 -16.71
C GLU A 81 -7.53 -1.18 -17.34
N ASP A 82 -7.77 -2.21 -18.14
CA ASP A 82 -9.08 -2.46 -18.71
C ASP A 82 -10.13 -2.74 -17.61
N GLU A 83 -11.30 -2.13 -17.72
CA GLU A 83 -12.36 -2.22 -16.70
C GLU A 83 -12.91 -3.64 -16.54
N GLU A 84 -13.02 -4.39 -17.64
CA GLU A 84 -13.51 -5.77 -17.61
C GLU A 84 -12.45 -6.70 -17.00
N TRP A 85 -11.18 -6.44 -17.28
CA TRP A 85 -10.07 -7.21 -16.72
C TRP A 85 -9.89 -6.99 -15.22
N LEU A 86 -9.94 -5.73 -14.75
CA LEU A 86 -9.76 -5.42 -13.34
C LEU A 86 -11.05 -5.56 -12.53
N GLY A 87 -12.21 -5.45 -13.17
CA GLY A 87 -13.51 -5.43 -12.49
C GLY A 87 -13.79 -4.13 -11.73
N ILE A 88 -13.11 -3.04 -12.09
CA ILE A 88 -13.27 -1.69 -11.51
C ILE A 88 -13.45 -0.72 -12.68
N ARG A 89 -14.50 0.13 -12.60
CA ARG A 89 -14.75 1.15 -13.62
C ARG A 89 -13.79 2.31 -13.50
N LYS A 90 -13.49 2.97 -14.62
CA LYS A 90 -12.76 4.23 -14.64
C LYS A 90 -13.55 5.30 -13.93
N THR A 91 -12.88 5.97 -13.00
CA THR A 91 -13.48 7.01 -12.16
C THR A 91 -12.47 8.11 -11.89
N GLY A 92 -12.97 9.31 -11.64
CA GLY A 92 -12.18 10.39 -11.06
C GLY A 92 -12.06 10.19 -9.54
N ILE A 93 -10.92 10.58 -8.99
CA ILE A 93 -10.63 10.57 -7.56
C ILE A 93 -10.11 11.96 -7.19
N PRO A 94 -10.70 12.65 -6.18
CA PRO A 94 -10.19 13.94 -5.75
C PRO A 94 -8.78 13.79 -5.19
N GLY A 95 -7.91 14.74 -5.52
CA GLY A 95 -6.62 14.94 -4.88
C GLY A 95 -6.70 16.01 -3.79
N ALA A 96 -5.56 16.25 -3.14
CA ALA A 96 -5.41 17.29 -2.13
C ALA A 96 -4.09 18.05 -2.37
N ALA A 97 -3.97 18.72 -3.53
CA ALA A 97 -2.72 19.29 -4.01
C ALA A 97 -2.01 20.19 -2.99
N ASP A 98 -2.74 21.11 -2.35
CA ASP A 98 -2.21 22.03 -1.35
C ASP A 98 -1.67 21.31 -0.10
N LEU A 99 -2.44 20.34 0.44
CA LEU A 99 -1.98 19.49 1.54
C LEU A 99 -0.77 18.66 1.12
N ALA A 100 -0.80 18.03 -0.05
CA ALA A 100 0.30 17.23 -0.58
C ALA A 100 1.58 18.06 -0.75
N GLN A 101 1.48 19.30 -1.24
CA GLN A 101 2.62 20.20 -1.36
C GLN A 101 3.27 20.49 0.00
N ARG A 102 2.46 20.76 1.04
CA ARG A 102 2.98 20.95 2.41
C ARG A 102 3.64 19.69 2.96
N LEU A 103 3.00 18.53 2.80
CA LEU A 103 3.55 17.25 3.24
C LEU A 103 4.89 16.96 2.55
N ILE A 104 4.98 17.17 1.23
CA ILE A 104 6.21 16.99 0.45
C ILE A 104 7.31 17.92 0.94
N GLY A 105 6.99 19.19 1.23
CA GLY A 105 7.95 20.14 1.78
C GLY A 105 8.59 19.65 3.08
N VAL A 106 7.79 19.08 3.98
CA VAL A 106 8.28 18.50 5.23
C VAL A 106 9.10 17.23 4.98
N VAL A 107 8.59 16.32 4.13
CA VAL A 107 9.27 15.05 3.82
C VAL A 107 10.67 15.25 3.25
N LEU A 108 10.83 16.27 2.38
CA LEU A 108 12.10 16.60 1.73
C LEU A 108 13.23 17.01 2.71
N GLU A 109 12.92 17.32 3.97
CA GLU A 109 13.95 17.62 4.97
C GLU A 109 14.72 16.36 5.41
N ASP A 110 14.13 15.17 5.29
CA ASP A 110 14.71 13.89 5.71
C ASP A 110 14.89 12.89 4.55
N VAL A 111 13.98 12.94 3.57
CA VAL A 111 13.86 11.97 2.48
C VAL A 111 13.72 12.65 1.13
N ASP A 112 14.68 12.40 0.24
CA ASP A 112 14.57 12.79 -1.16
C ASP A 112 13.39 12.08 -1.81
N VAL A 113 12.40 12.87 -2.22
CA VAL A 113 11.20 12.41 -2.93
C VAL A 113 11.06 13.17 -4.24
N SER A 114 10.63 12.46 -5.28
CA SER A 114 10.08 13.12 -6.47
C SER A 114 8.61 13.49 -6.23
N TYR A 115 8.06 14.36 -7.07
CA TYR A 115 6.63 14.63 -7.08
C TYR A 115 6.02 14.42 -8.47
N ALA A 116 4.73 14.14 -8.51
CA ALA A 116 3.96 14.02 -9.74
C ALA A 116 2.66 14.83 -9.64
N GLN A 117 2.38 15.65 -10.65
CA GLN A 117 1.10 16.35 -10.80
C GLN A 117 0.18 15.68 -11.83
N GLU A 118 0.68 14.67 -12.52
CA GLU A 118 -0.05 13.88 -13.50
C GLU A 118 0.20 12.40 -13.17
N TRP A 119 -0.76 11.77 -12.49
CA TRP A 119 -0.66 10.36 -12.11
C TRP A 119 -1.96 9.66 -12.45
N LYS A 120 -1.88 8.59 -13.24
CA LYS A 120 -3.00 7.67 -13.48
C LYS A 120 -2.94 6.49 -12.52
N PHE A 121 -3.99 6.26 -11.75
CA PHE A 121 -3.99 5.19 -10.76
C PHE A 121 -4.09 3.83 -11.43
N ASP A 122 -3.21 2.91 -11.03
CA ASP A 122 -3.25 1.50 -11.40
C ASP A 122 -4.00 0.68 -10.33
N HIS A 123 -4.04 -0.63 -10.51
CA HIS A 123 -4.64 -1.55 -9.53
C HIS A 123 -4.01 -1.44 -8.12
N GLY A 124 -2.74 -1.04 -8.02
CA GLY A 124 -2.03 -0.87 -6.74
C GLY A 124 -2.72 0.12 -5.81
N VAL A 125 -3.34 1.15 -6.38
CA VAL A 125 -4.16 2.14 -5.67
C VAL A 125 -5.65 1.83 -5.80
N MET A 126 -6.13 1.49 -7.00
CA MET A 126 -7.57 1.34 -7.28
C MET A 126 -8.22 0.15 -6.57
N VAL A 127 -7.52 -0.97 -6.39
CA VAL A 127 -8.07 -2.13 -5.68
C VAL A 127 -8.39 -1.77 -4.22
N PRO A 128 -7.45 -1.22 -3.42
CA PRO A 128 -7.75 -0.71 -2.08
C PRO A 128 -8.88 0.32 -2.04
N LEU A 129 -8.86 1.33 -2.92
CA LEU A 129 -9.90 2.37 -2.94
C LEU A 129 -11.29 1.80 -3.23
N ASN A 130 -11.40 0.80 -4.12
CA ASN A 130 -12.67 0.12 -4.41
C ASN A 130 -13.32 -0.53 -3.16
N PHE A 131 -12.52 -0.91 -2.16
CA PHE A 131 -13.05 -1.45 -0.90
C PHE A 131 -13.17 -0.39 0.20
N LEU A 132 -12.18 0.49 0.33
CA LEU A 132 -12.04 1.43 1.44
C LEU A 132 -12.80 2.74 1.23
N THR A 133 -12.91 3.20 -0.01
CA THR A 133 -13.56 4.46 -0.38
C THR A 133 -14.41 4.28 -1.66
N PRO A 134 -15.38 3.35 -1.71
CA PRO A 134 -16.10 2.99 -2.94
C PRO A 134 -16.98 4.10 -3.53
N ARG A 135 -17.13 5.23 -2.83
CA ARG A 135 -17.77 6.44 -3.36
C ARG A 135 -16.79 7.37 -4.08
N TYR A 136 -15.48 7.10 -3.97
CA TYR A 136 -14.38 7.89 -4.52
C TYR A 136 -14.47 9.39 -4.18
N ASP A 137 -14.90 9.69 -2.95
CA ASP A 137 -15.17 11.06 -2.47
C ASP A 137 -14.20 11.54 -1.38
N LEU A 138 -13.26 10.69 -0.94
CA LEU A 138 -12.19 11.04 -0.03
C LEU A 138 -10.95 11.47 -0.84
N PRO A 139 -10.39 12.68 -0.63
CA PRO A 139 -9.15 13.10 -1.27
C PRO A 139 -8.00 12.12 -1.06
N VAL A 140 -7.28 11.78 -2.12
CA VAL A 140 -6.16 10.83 -2.11
C VAL A 140 -4.84 11.54 -2.41
N ILE A 141 -3.81 11.20 -1.65
CA ILE A 141 -2.42 11.57 -1.91
C ILE A 141 -1.64 10.27 -2.19
N PRO A 142 -1.36 9.94 -3.46
CA PRO A 142 -0.63 8.71 -3.78
C PRO A 142 0.85 8.87 -3.40
N ALA A 143 1.44 7.79 -2.90
CA ALA A 143 2.86 7.70 -2.57
C ALA A 143 3.45 6.41 -3.14
N ASN A 144 4.38 6.52 -4.10
CA ASN A 144 5.06 5.37 -4.67
C ASN A 144 6.29 5.05 -3.83
N ILE A 145 6.50 3.76 -3.54
CA ILE A 145 7.81 3.21 -3.18
C ILE A 145 8.22 2.24 -4.28
N ASN A 146 9.39 2.45 -4.89
CA ASN A 146 9.89 1.51 -5.91
C ASN A 146 10.07 0.11 -5.30
N CYS A 147 9.20 -0.81 -5.72
CA CYS A 147 9.28 -2.24 -5.45
C CYS A 147 9.45 -3.07 -6.74
N GLN A 148 9.45 -2.44 -7.91
CA GLN A 148 9.38 -3.14 -9.19
C GLN A 148 10.72 -3.63 -9.71
N GLY A 149 11.78 -2.86 -9.48
CA GLY A 149 13.09 -3.16 -10.06
C GLY A 149 14.24 -2.56 -9.29
N PRO A 150 15.37 -3.28 -9.15
CA PRO A 150 16.55 -2.75 -8.49
C PRO A 150 17.18 -1.59 -9.27
N PRO A 151 17.90 -0.68 -8.57
CA PRO A 151 18.15 -0.70 -7.14
C PRO A 151 16.92 -0.29 -6.32
N LEU A 152 16.59 -1.10 -5.31
CA LEU A 152 15.48 -0.85 -4.39
C LEU A 152 15.99 -0.11 -3.16
N THR A 153 15.13 0.69 -2.53
CA THR A 153 15.49 1.33 -1.26
C THR A 153 15.67 0.27 -0.18
N PRO A 154 16.70 0.36 0.69
CA PRO A 154 16.83 -0.53 1.82
C PRO A 154 15.62 -0.39 2.76
N LEU A 155 15.21 -1.48 3.44
CA LEU A 155 14.02 -1.46 4.30
C LEU A 155 14.10 -0.42 5.43
N LYS A 156 15.29 -0.19 6.00
CA LYS A 156 15.50 0.91 6.96
C LYS A 156 15.18 2.30 6.40
N ARG A 157 15.35 2.51 5.09
CA ARG A 157 15.01 3.77 4.41
C ARG A 157 13.52 3.87 4.14
N ALA A 158 12.82 2.74 3.94
CA ALA A 158 11.36 2.71 3.87
C ALA A 158 10.73 3.02 5.24
N TRP A 159 11.34 2.52 6.32
CA TRP A 159 10.94 2.88 7.69
C TRP A 159 11.10 4.39 7.94
N GLN A 160 12.27 4.94 7.62
CA GLN A 160 12.53 6.37 7.75
C GLN A 160 11.59 7.24 6.90
N PHE A 161 11.20 6.77 5.72
CA PHE A 161 10.17 7.42 4.92
C PHE A 161 8.82 7.46 5.66
N GLY A 162 8.45 6.36 6.34
CA GLY A 162 7.32 6.33 7.27
C GLY A 162 7.42 7.37 8.38
N GLU A 163 8.56 7.43 9.08
CA GLU A 163 8.79 8.42 10.15
C GLU A 163 8.66 9.86 9.63
N SER A 164 9.18 10.13 8.43
CA SER A 164 9.09 11.43 7.78
C SER A 164 7.64 11.78 7.39
N LEU A 165 6.88 10.82 6.85
CA LEU A 165 5.44 10.98 6.59
C LEU A 165 4.66 11.26 7.88
N ARG A 166 4.99 10.58 8.98
CA ARG A 166 4.36 10.83 10.28
C ARG A 166 4.60 12.25 10.76
N ARG A 167 5.85 12.72 10.71
CA ARG A 167 6.19 14.10 11.06
C ARG A 167 5.45 15.10 10.18
N ALA A 168 5.45 14.88 8.87
CA ALA A 168 4.73 15.71 7.91
C ALA A 168 3.23 15.78 8.24
N CYS A 169 2.61 14.64 8.57
CA CYS A 169 1.22 14.61 9.02
C CYS A 169 1.03 15.42 10.30
N ASP A 170 1.83 15.18 11.34
CA ASP A 170 1.69 15.80 12.68
C ASP A 170 1.79 17.34 12.67
N GLU A 171 2.35 17.93 11.61
CA GLU A 171 2.41 19.38 11.38
C GLU A 171 1.16 19.96 10.71
N GLN A 172 0.20 19.12 10.29
CA GLN A 172 -1.03 19.55 9.59
C GLN A 172 -2.25 19.62 10.53
N PRO A 173 -3.17 20.57 10.29
CA PRO A 173 -4.47 20.58 10.96
C PRO A 173 -5.44 19.50 10.43
N GLU A 174 -5.26 19.03 9.20
CA GLU A 174 -6.10 18.00 8.59
C GLU A 174 -5.94 16.63 9.26
N ARG A 175 -7.02 15.85 9.23
CA ARG A 175 -7.05 14.48 9.72
C ARG A 175 -6.66 13.56 8.58
N ILE A 176 -5.51 12.93 8.69
CA ILE A 176 -4.91 12.16 7.60
C ILE A 176 -5.00 10.67 7.95
N ALA A 177 -5.39 9.87 6.97
CA ALA A 177 -5.26 8.42 7.02
C ALA A 177 -4.07 7.96 6.18
N LEU A 178 -3.45 6.84 6.54
CA LEU A 178 -2.31 6.26 5.81
C LEU A 178 -2.53 4.77 5.55
N ILE A 179 -2.50 4.34 4.29
CA ILE A 179 -2.61 2.93 3.93
C ILE A 179 -1.39 2.49 3.13
N GLY A 180 -0.72 1.44 3.62
CA GLY A 180 0.28 0.69 2.86
C GLY A 180 -0.42 -0.41 2.06
N THR A 181 -0.07 -0.55 0.80
CA THR A 181 -0.73 -1.52 -0.09
C THR A 181 0.28 -2.48 -0.70
N GLY A 182 -0.20 -3.66 -1.08
CA GLY A 182 0.60 -4.69 -1.73
C GLY A 182 0.92 -5.85 -0.80
N GLY A 183 1.93 -6.62 -1.18
CA GLY A 183 2.40 -7.81 -0.50
C GLY A 183 1.34 -8.91 -0.36
N LEU A 184 1.70 -10.04 0.24
CA LEU A 184 3.06 -10.39 0.70
C LEU A 184 3.78 -11.21 -0.37
N SER A 185 4.14 -12.47 -0.11
CA SER A 185 4.84 -13.29 -1.09
C SER A 185 3.99 -13.55 -2.34
N HIS A 186 4.58 -13.26 -3.50
CA HIS A 186 4.03 -13.61 -4.81
C HIS A 186 5.01 -13.44 -5.97
N TRP A 187 4.74 -14.16 -7.07
CA TRP A 187 5.57 -14.21 -8.28
C TRP A 187 4.77 -13.76 -9.53
N PRO A 188 4.50 -12.45 -9.70
CA PRO A 188 3.75 -11.93 -10.84
C PRO A 188 4.50 -12.13 -12.16
N CYS A 189 3.79 -12.54 -13.22
CA CYS A 189 4.34 -12.66 -14.59
C CYS A 189 5.55 -13.63 -14.74
N THR A 190 5.64 -14.66 -13.88
CA THR A 190 6.61 -15.75 -14.03
C THR A 190 5.90 -17.11 -14.10
N PRO A 191 6.59 -18.21 -14.46
CA PRO A 191 6.03 -19.55 -14.38
C PRO A 191 5.54 -19.96 -12.98
N ASP A 192 6.05 -19.30 -11.93
CA ASP A 192 5.66 -19.53 -10.54
C ASP A 192 4.44 -18.69 -10.11
N SER A 193 3.75 -18.01 -11.02
CA SER A 193 2.57 -17.21 -10.68
C SER A 193 1.49 -18.07 -10.00
N GLY A 194 1.01 -17.61 -8.84
CA GLY A 194 0.12 -18.36 -7.95
C GLY A 194 0.82 -19.08 -6.80
N LYS A 195 2.16 -19.20 -6.84
CA LYS A 195 2.97 -19.62 -5.69
C LYS A 195 2.87 -18.58 -4.57
N ILE A 196 2.72 -19.07 -3.34
CA ILE A 196 2.68 -18.26 -2.12
C ILE A 196 3.53 -18.97 -1.07
N ASN A 197 4.41 -18.24 -0.38
CA ASN A 197 5.21 -18.75 0.73
C ASN A 197 4.58 -18.32 2.05
N GLU A 198 3.61 -19.12 2.50
CA GLU A 198 2.83 -18.79 3.69
C GLU A 198 3.65 -18.70 4.98
N ALA A 199 4.69 -19.52 5.13
CA ALA A 199 5.55 -19.46 6.32
C ALA A 199 6.32 -18.13 6.39
N TRP A 200 6.81 -17.65 5.24
CA TRP A 200 7.50 -16.35 5.14
C TRP A 200 6.54 -15.19 5.44
N ASP A 201 5.33 -15.25 4.87
CA ASP A 201 4.29 -14.23 5.08
C ASP A 201 3.90 -14.11 6.56
N ARG A 202 3.65 -15.24 7.21
CA ARG A 202 3.27 -15.27 8.64
C ARG A 202 4.39 -14.77 9.55
N GLU A 203 5.63 -15.10 9.26
CA GLU A 203 6.80 -14.59 10.00
C GLU A 203 6.94 -13.07 9.84
N PHE A 204 6.79 -12.55 8.61
CA PHE A 204 6.82 -11.10 8.39
C PHE A 204 5.69 -10.37 9.12
N LEU A 205 4.48 -10.93 9.11
CA LEU A 205 3.33 -10.36 9.82
C LEU A 205 3.46 -10.42 11.34
N ASP A 206 4.05 -11.47 11.91
CA ASP A 206 4.37 -11.53 13.35
C ASP A 206 5.30 -10.38 13.75
N ARG A 207 6.36 -10.14 12.96
CA ARG A 207 7.28 -9.02 13.16
C ARG A 207 6.58 -7.67 13.04
N TRP A 208 5.68 -7.53 12.08
CA TRP A 208 4.87 -6.32 11.92
C TRP A 208 4.00 -6.05 13.14
N VAL A 209 3.27 -7.06 13.63
CA VAL A 209 2.39 -6.97 14.83
C VAL A 209 3.19 -6.62 16.09
N ARG A 210 4.38 -7.21 16.24
CA ARG A 210 5.26 -7.01 17.41
C ARG A 210 6.01 -5.69 17.41
N ASP A 211 5.83 -4.87 16.38
CA ASP A 211 6.60 -3.64 16.17
C ASP A 211 8.12 -3.88 16.19
N ASP A 212 8.56 -5.00 15.60
CA ASP A 212 9.95 -5.42 15.60
C ASP A 212 10.73 -4.74 14.47
N TYR A 213 11.20 -3.51 14.71
CA TYR A 213 12.05 -2.77 13.77
C TYR A 213 13.22 -3.61 13.23
N SER A 214 13.91 -4.35 14.11
CA SER A 214 15.11 -5.11 13.72
C SER A 214 14.73 -6.28 12.81
N GLY A 215 13.67 -7.01 13.15
CA GLY A 215 13.16 -8.10 12.34
C GLY A 215 12.57 -7.63 11.01
N MET A 216 11.83 -6.52 10.99
CA MET A 216 11.24 -5.99 9.76
C MET A 216 12.27 -5.44 8.78
N THR A 217 13.40 -4.94 9.27
CA THR A 217 14.46 -4.36 8.43
C THR A 217 15.63 -5.31 8.14
N SER A 218 15.56 -6.56 8.62
CA SER A 218 16.63 -7.56 8.43
C SER A 218 16.61 -8.25 7.06
N TYR A 219 15.50 -8.19 6.32
CA TYR A 219 15.37 -8.88 5.03
C TYR A 219 16.27 -8.23 3.97
N SER A 220 16.96 -9.05 3.18
CA SER A 220 17.68 -8.60 2.00
C SER A 220 16.86 -8.78 0.73
N ASP A 221 17.18 -8.01 -0.32
CA ASP A 221 16.48 -8.12 -1.61
C ASP A 221 16.68 -9.49 -2.26
N SER A 222 17.88 -10.08 -2.14
CA SER A 222 18.17 -11.39 -2.72
C SER A 222 17.42 -12.53 -2.02
N GLU A 223 17.32 -12.50 -0.69
CA GLU A 223 16.55 -13.47 0.08
C GLU A 223 15.05 -13.30 -0.15
N THR A 224 14.57 -12.05 -0.18
CA THR A 224 13.16 -11.75 -0.47
C THR A 224 12.78 -12.25 -1.85
N TYR A 225 13.60 -12.00 -2.88
CA TYR A 225 13.33 -12.50 -4.23
C TYR A 225 13.27 -14.04 -4.27
N ARG A 226 14.20 -14.72 -3.60
CA ARG A 226 14.26 -16.18 -3.53
C ARG A 226 13.03 -16.77 -2.83
N ASP A 227 12.69 -16.21 -1.66
CA ASP A 227 11.76 -16.85 -0.72
C ASP A 227 10.33 -16.32 -0.84
N ALA A 228 10.14 -15.10 -1.35
CA ALA A 228 8.84 -14.42 -1.46
C ALA A 228 8.55 -13.87 -2.88
N GLY A 229 9.48 -14.00 -3.81
CA GLY A 229 9.34 -13.52 -5.19
C GLY A 229 9.51 -12.01 -5.33
N GLN A 230 9.46 -11.54 -6.57
CA GLN A 230 9.55 -10.11 -6.89
C GLN A 230 8.40 -9.31 -6.26
N GLY A 231 7.21 -9.90 -6.10
CA GLY A 231 6.10 -9.26 -5.42
C GLY A 231 6.34 -9.08 -3.92
N GLY A 232 7.21 -9.92 -3.33
CA GLY A 232 7.63 -9.78 -1.93
C GLY A 232 8.36 -8.46 -1.64
N PHE A 233 8.84 -7.74 -2.64
CA PHE A 233 9.48 -6.42 -2.44
C PHE A 233 8.52 -5.35 -1.91
N GLU A 234 7.21 -5.55 -2.08
CA GLU A 234 6.15 -4.66 -1.60
C GLU A 234 6.04 -4.60 -0.08
N ILE A 235 6.74 -5.46 0.69
CA ILE A 235 6.85 -5.31 2.14
C ILE A 235 7.38 -3.94 2.58
N ARG A 236 8.03 -3.19 1.68
CA ARG A 236 8.41 -1.80 1.90
C ARG A 236 7.24 -0.90 2.28
N THR A 237 6.04 -1.14 1.75
CA THR A 237 4.86 -0.35 2.13
C THR A 237 4.42 -0.65 3.56
N PHE A 238 4.52 -1.91 4.01
CA PHE A 238 4.27 -2.32 5.39
C PHE A 238 5.30 -1.73 6.35
N VAL A 239 6.58 -1.75 5.96
CA VAL A 239 7.69 -1.14 6.71
C VAL A 239 7.53 0.38 6.80
N CYS A 240 7.06 1.03 5.75
CA CYS A 240 6.72 2.46 5.76
C CYS A 240 5.57 2.76 6.73
N VAL A 241 4.47 2.00 6.70
CA VAL A 241 3.38 2.16 7.67
C VAL A 241 3.88 1.92 9.10
N ALA A 242 4.72 0.90 9.30
CA ALA A 242 5.32 0.61 10.60
C ALA A 242 6.16 1.79 11.13
N GLY A 243 7.01 2.39 10.29
CA GLY A 243 7.78 3.59 10.65
C GLY A 243 6.90 4.80 10.98
N ALA A 244 5.80 5.00 10.24
CA ALA A 244 4.86 6.09 10.50
C ALA A 244 4.07 5.92 11.82
N THR A 245 4.03 4.71 12.35
CA THR A 245 3.24 4.35 13.53
C THR A 245 4.05 3.55 14.55
N ALA A 246 5.35 3.83 14.66
CA ALA A 246 6.21 3.17 15.63
C ALA A 246 5.66 3.37 17.06
N GLY A 247 5.68 2.32 17.87
CA GLY A 247 5.14 2.30 19.23
C GLY A 247 3.62 2.17 19.34
N SER A 248 2.88 2.11 18.22
CA SER A 248 1.42 1.93 18.21
C SER A 248 1.04 0.44 18.08
N PRO A 249 0.03 -0.06 18.82
CA PRO A 249 -0.43 -1.45 18.68
C PRO A 249 -0.94 -1.76 17.27
N ARG A 250 -0.69 -2.98 16.80
CA ARG A 250 -1.03 -3.44 15.45
C ARG A 250 -1.78 -4.76 15.49
N GLU A 251 -2.68 -4.95 14.55
CA GLU A 251 -3.53 -6.14 14.46
C GLU A 251 -3.61 -6.59 13.01
N VAL A 252 -3.38 -7.88 12.76
CA VAL A 252 -3.71 -8.53 11.48
C VAL A 252 -5.14 -9.04 11.60
N LEU A 253 -6.04 -8.41 10.85
CA LEU A 253 -7.46 -8.79 10.79
C LEU A 253 -7.67 -10.04 9.94
N PHE A 254 -6.88 -10.16 8.86
CA PHE A 254 -6.97 -11.27 7.93
C PHE A 254 -5.62 -11.63 7.35
N TYR A 255 -5.35 -12.92 7.24
CA TYR A 255 -4.32 -13.45 6.36
C TYR A 255 -4.71 -14.83 5.84
N GLU A 256 -4.76 -14.99 4.51
CA GLU A 256 -4.92 -16.29 3.84
C GLU A 256 -4.15 -16.30 2.51
N PRO A 257 -3.47 -17.40 2.15
CA PRO A 257 -3.01 -17.60 0.79
C PRO A 257 -4.20 -17.83 -0.15
N ILE A 258 -4.35 -16.98 -1.16
CA ILE A 258 -5.38 -17.11 -2.20
C ILE A 258 -4.70 -17.21 -3.58
N PRO A 259 -4.31 -18.42 -4.03
CA PRO A 259 -3.57 -18.62 -5.28
C PRO A 259 -4.24 -18.04 -6.53
N ILE A 260 -5.58 -17.96 -6.56
CA ILE A 260 -6.32 -17.34 -7.66
C ILE A 260 -6.09 -15.83 -7.74
N PHE A 261 -5.91 -15.18 -6.58
CA PHE A 261 -5.49 -13.78 -6.51
C PHE A 261 -3.98 -13.64 -6.72
N ALA A 262 -3.26 -14.76 -6.68
CA ALA A 262 -1.83 -14.89 -6.85
C ALA A 262 -1.03 -14.15 -5.76
N VAL A 263 -1.56 -14.11 -4.52
CA VAL A 263 -0.90 -13.43 -3.39
C VAL A 263 -1.36 -13.99 -2.04
N GLY A 264 -0.52 -13.88 -1.01
CA GLY A 264 -0.92 -13.95 0.40
C GLY A 264 -1.75 -12.71 0.77
N CYS A 265 -3.08 -12.85 0.82
CA CYS A 265 -4.00 -11.74 1.03
C CYS A 265 -4.01 -11.32 2.49
N THR A 266 -3.70 -10.05 2.75
CA THR A 266 -3.59 -9.48 4.10
C THR A 266 -4.52 -8.30 4.27
N VAL A 267 -5.10 -8.18 5.47
CA VAL A 267 -5.70 -6.95 6.00
C VAL A 267 -5.15 -6.72 7.41
N GLY A 268 -4.56 -5.55 7.66
CA GLY A 268 -4.03 -5.17 8.95
C GLY A 268 -4.30 -3.71 9.29
N VAL A 269 -4.39 -3.41 10.57
CA VAL A 269 -4.71 -2.07 11.08
C VAL A 269 -3.81 -1.71 12.25
N VAL A 270 -3.61 -0.40 12.43
CA VAL A 270 -2.89 0.17 13.57
C VAL A 270 -3.88 0.89 14.48
N GLN A 271 -3.71 0.75 15.80
CA GLN A 271 -4.50 1.45 16.81
C GLN A 271 -3.80 2.77 17.17
N LEU A 272 -4.32 3.89 16.68
CA LEU A 272 -3.81 5.25 16.87
C LEU A 272 -4.59 6.04 17.93
#